data_AF-A0A168Y3R5-F1
#
_entry.id   AF-A0A168Y3R5-F1
#
_cell.length_a   1.000
_cell.length_b   1.000
_cell.length_c   1.000
_cell.angle_alpha   90.00
_cell.angle_beta   90.00
_cell.angle_gamma   90.00
#
_symmetry.space_group_name_H-M   'P 1'
#
loop_
_entity.id
_entity.type
_entity.pdbx_description
1 polymer ?
#
loop_
_entity_poly.entity_id
_entity_poly.type
_entity_poly.pdbx_seq_one_letter_code
_entity_poly.pdbx_strand_id
1 'polypeptide(L)'
;MSIDRSELERLLADRPAGNRSAMQAVRESYADIVLMRERGLSWAEISDLLAKLGITARDSQPISPVTLRSAFFLVGSEGRGEAGGDHGGAAVMSAETLAAVHEAALTAGKKDESEETGETADSDRAEEAAAASAGSPPDQPPVEMSEAQAEPTVSASEPSGEEPAAPAPSLLARLAKDADEEPDTVPEPASETPEPDGAREVGTEKAQAPDPEPEPTAEPAPPPVPQPTSTAAAQNTGSLMSPPMHQDDSTNAYWKGDRMLGTIFVLNDRGGVGKTLLSHHLMATAMLEGLQLKVVEYEVNERLARLFGPDVVEHRRITQDFMNMMGSGDGFYEFWDLIGPELQRGGRLYDFGGNISQWFFNWAEVSGFDYYVGDGERLTFMVPVTVDLASLSTGMTTLERVATIAPKAKRVLVENGFSGPFSQLEDSQYARRKAEMVEREGLQVISMSPCTAPAWARLTGHRLDQVATMTREDLVKLGMTPPVASRSLIIIHEWLRNMRQALSPYLHDAFRQTPATAKAR
;
A
#
# COMPACT_ATOMS: atom_id res chain seq x y z
N MET A 1 43.43 10.27 1.46
CA MET A 1 44.31 10.04 0.30
C MET A 1 43.41 9.79 -0.90
N SER A 2 43.47 10.61 -1.94
CA SER A 2 42.81 10.28 -3.21
C SER A 2 43.63 9.20 -3.91
N ILE A 3 43.00 8.07 -4.27
CA ILE A 3 43.60 7.19 -5.27
C ILE A 3 43.57 7.91 -6.61
N ASP A 4 44.63 7.78 -7.40
CA ASP A 4 44.64 8.33 -8.75
C ASP A 4 43.63 7.54 -9.61
N ARG A 5 42.93 8.25 -10.50
CA ARG A 5 41.95 7.67 -11.41
C ARG A 5 42.55 6.52 -12.23
N SER A 6 43.83 6.67 -12.61
CA SER A 6 44.61 5.68 -13.35
C SER A 6 44.82 4.35 -12.58
N GLU A 7 44.93 4.41 -11.26
CA GLU A 7 45.13 3.24 -10.39
C GLU A 7 43.82 2.46 -10.19
N LEU A 8 42.69 3.17 -10.11
CA LEU A 8 41.36 2.57 -10.08
C LEU A 8 41.01 1.88 -11.42
N GLU A 9 41.30 2.55 -12.54
CA GLU A 9 41.10 1.99 -13.89
C GLU A 9 41.99 0.75 -14.11
N ARG A 10 43.23 0.75 -13.58
CA ARG A 10 44.13 -0.41 -13.62
C ARG A 10 43.62 -1.60 -12.79
N LEU A 11 43.06 -1.39 -11.60
CA LEU A 11 42.57 -2.47 -10.73
C LEU A 11 41.37 -3.24 -11.33
N LEU A 12 40.66 -2.63 -12.28
CA LEU A 12 39.43 -3.18 -12.86
C LEU A 12 39.61 -3.66 -14.32
N ALA A 13 40.73 -3.34 -14.96
CA ALA A 13 41.02 -3.70 -16.35
C ALA A 13 41.16 -5.20 -16.63
N ASP A 14 41.55 -6.01 -15.63
CA ASP A 14 41.77 -7.46 -15.79
C ASP A 14 40.48 -8.31 -15.68
N ARG A 15 39.30 -7.68 -15.52
CA ARG A 15 38.03 -8.40 -15.36
C ARG A 15 37.32 -8.65 -16.70
N PRO A 16 36.64 -9.82 -16.85
CA PRO A 16 35.90 -10.10 -18.07
C PRO A 16 34.76 -9.10 -18.26
N ALA A 17 34.74 -8.41 -19.40
CA ALA A 17 33.62 -7.54 -19.81
C ALA A 17 32.47 -8.36 -20.41
N GLY A 18 31.23 -7.87 -20.29
CA GLY A 18 30.06 -8.49 -20.91
C GLY A 18 28.73 -8.08 -20.26
N ASN A 19 27.63 -8.28 -20.99
CA ASN A 19 26.28 -7.98 -20.51
C ASN A 19 25.95 -8.82 -19.26
N ARG A 20 25.74 -8.17 -18.13
CA ARG A 20 25.34 -8.80 -16.86
C ARG A 20 24.05 -8.21 -16.31
N SER A 21 23.40 -8.93 -15.39
CA SER A 21 22.39 -8.31 -14.54
C SER A 21 23.08 -7.35 -13.56
N ALA A 22 22.39 -6.29 -13.14
CA ALA A 22 22.95 -5.34 -12.19
C ALA A 22 23.36 -6.02 -10.86
N MET A 23 22.60 -7.02 -10.41
CA MET A 23 22.96 -7.86 -9.25
C MET A 23 24.30 -8.58 -9.44
N GLN A 24 24.52 -9.22 -10.60
CA GLN A 24 25.75 -9.96 -10.86
C GLN A 24 26.96 -9.03 -10.99
N ALA A 25 26.81 -7.91 -11.71
CA ALA A 25 27.83 -6.87 -11.83
C ALA A 25 28.24 -6.30 -10.45
N VAL A 26 27.25 -6.07 -9.57
CA VAL A 26 27.48 -5.63 -8.19
C VAL A 26 28.14 -6.70 -7.33
N ARG A 27 27.72 -7.98 -7.40
CA ARG A 27 28.37 -9.07 -6.64
C ARG A 27 29.85 -9.17 -6.97
N GLU A 28 30.20 -9.13 -8.24
CA GLU A 28 31.59 -9.20 -8.70
C GLU A 28 32.40 -7.96 -8.29
N SER A 29 31.80 -6.77 -8.33
CA SER A 29 32.48 -5.50 -8.03
C SER A 29 32.21 -4.97 -6.61
N TYR A 30 31.70 -5.81 -5.70
CA TYR A 30 31.16 -5.34 -4.42
C TYR A 30 32.21 -4.61 -3.57
N ALA A 31 33.40 -5.21 -3.42
CA ALA A 31 34.51 -4.62 -2.67
C ALA A 31 35.01 -3.30 -3.31
N ASP A 32 35.01 -3.21 -4.63
CA ASP A 32 35.42 -2.00 -5.36
C ASP A 32 34.40 -0.88 -5.17
N ILE A 33 33.10 -1.20 -5.19
CA ILE A 33 32.01 -0.25 -4.93
C ILE A 33 32.04 0.22 -3.46
N VAL A 34 32.31 -0.67 -2.49
CA VAL A 34 32.56 -0.29 -1.08
C VAL A 34 33.70 0.73 -1.02
N LEU A 35 34.85 0.43 -1.63
CA LEU A 35 36.03 1.31 -1.60
C LEU A 35 35.78 2.67 -2.27
N MET A 36 35.02 2.70 -3.38
CA MET A 36 34.62 3.95 -4.02
C MET A 36 33.69 4.77 -3.12
N ARG A 37 32.72 4.13 -2.43
CA ARG A 37 31.83 4.78 -1.47
C ARG A 37 32.58 5.32 -0.25
N GLU A 38 33.54 4.58 0.30
CA GLU A 38 34.41 5.01 1.40
C GLU A 38 35.29 6.21 1.02
N ARG A 39 35.66 6.34 -0.26
CA ARG A 39 36.35 7.53 -0.80
C ARG A 39 35.41 8.67 -1.21
N GLY A 40 34.12 8.56 -0.91
CA GLY A 40 33.15 9.64 -1.07
C GLY A 40 32.53 9.77 -2.46
N LEU A 41 32.77 8.83 -3.39
CA LEU A 41 32.17 8.90 -4.73
C LEU A 41 30.64 8.73 -4.64
N SER A 42 29.92 9.55 -5.42
CA SER A 42 28.48 9.43 -5.60
C SER A 42 28.11 8.20 -6.44
N TRP A 43 26.86 7.76 -6.33
CA TRP A 43 26.36 6.63 -7.15
C TRP A 43 26.38 6.92 -8.66
N ALA A 44 26.36 8.20 -9.07
CA ALA A 44 26.53 8.61 -10.46
C ALA A 44 27.97 8.40 -10.94
N GLU A 45 28.96 8.87 -10.17
CA GLU A 45 30.37 8.68 -10.51
C GLU A 45 30.77 7.20 -10.54
N ILE A 46 30.25 6.39 -9.61
CA ILE A 46 30.47 4.93 -9.60
C ILE A 46 29.82 4.27 -10.83
N SER A 47 28.58 4.63 -11.17
CA SER A 47 27.90 4.18 -12.41
C SER A 47 28.75 4.49 -13.65
N ASP A 48 29.22 5.73 -13.79
CA ASP A 48 30.01 6.18 -14.93
C ASP A 48 31.39 5.50 -15.02
N LEU A 49 32.01 5.20 -13.88
CA LEU A 49 33.27 4.44 -13.83
C LEU A 49 33.05 2.98 -14.23
N LEU A 50 32.03 2.31 -13.68
CA LEU A 50 31.68 0.93 -14.05
C LEU A 50 31.36 0.83 -15.55
N ALA A 51 30.60 1.78 -16.10
CA ALA A 51 30.29 1.83 -17.53
C ALA A 51 31.54 2.01 -18.42
N LYS A 52 32.49 2.87 -18.02
CA LYS A 52 33.78 3.05 -18.72
C LYS A 52 34.66 1.79 -18.69
N LEU A 53 34.46 0.94 -17.69
CA LEU A 53 35.12 -0.36 -17.53
C LEU A 53 34.34 -1.52 -18.20
N GLY A 54 33.29 -1.22 -18.97
CA GLY A 54 32.47 -2.22 -19.66
C GLY A 54 31.49 -2.98 -18.76
N ILE A 55 31.40 -2.62 -17.47
CA ILE A 55 30.45 -3.20 -16.51
C ILE A 55 29.11 -2.49 -16.70
N THR A 56 28.27 -3.11 -17.52
CA THR A 56 27.00 -2.54 -18.00
C THR A 56 25.83 -3.46 -17.68
N ALA A 57 24.63 -2.90 -17.72
CA ALA A 57 23.38 -3.64 -17.65
C ALA A 57 23.15 -4.43 -18.95
N ARG A 58 21.95 -5.01 -19.08
CA ARG A 58 21.49 -5.57 -20.36
C ARG A 58 21.58 -4.49 -21.46
N ASP A 59 21.94 -4.91 -22.66
CA ASP A 59 22.00 -4.07 -23.87
C ASP A 59 23.05 -2.95 -23.81
N SER A 60 24.18 -3.20 -23.12
CA SER A 60 25.35 -2.31 -23.00
C SER A 60 25.06 -0.93 -22.38
N GLN A 61 23.91 -0.76 -21.73
CA GLN A 61 23.55 0.49 -21.05
C GLN A 61 24.27 0.63 -19.69
N PRO A 62 24.69 1.84 -19.27
CA PRO A 62 25.20 2.05 -17.92
C PRO A 62 24.16 1.64 -16.87
N ILE A 63 24.61 0.99 -15.79
CA ILE A 63 23.72 0.60 -14.69
C ILE A 63 23.28 1.86 -13.96
N SER A 64 21.99 2.25 -14.08
CA SER A 64 21.53 3.53 -13.51
C SER A 64 21.85 3.65 -12.02
N PRO A 65 22.20 4.85 -11.51
CA PRO A 65 22.65 5.03 -10.12
C PRO A 65 21.69 4.47 -9.06
N VAL A 66 20.38 4.56 -9.32
CA VAL A 66 19.32 3.99 -8.46
C VAL A 66 19.36 2.46 -8.49
N THR A 67 19.47 1.85 -9.67
CA THR A 67 19.58 0.38 -9.82
C THR A 67 20.86 -0.15 -9.17
N LEU A 68 21.98 0.55 -9.38
CA LEU A 68 23.28 0.22 -8.80
C LEU A 68 23.24 0.26 -7.26
N ARG A 69 22.67 1.33 -6.68
CA ARG A 69 22.46 1.46 -5.24
C ARG A 69 21.58 0.34 -4.70
N SER A 70 20.44 0.06 -5.33
CA SER A 70 19.50 -0.97 -4.88
C SER A 70 20.13 -2.37 -4.93
N ALA A 71 20.82 -2.71 -6.01
CA ALA A 71 21.54 -3.97 -6.14
C ALA A 71 22.66 -4.09 -5.07
N PHE A 72 23.38 -3.01 -4.78
CA PHE A 72 24.40 -2.99 -3.72
C PHE A 72 23.83 -3.29 -2.34
N PHE A 73 22.70 -2.70 -1.95
CA PHE A 73 22.06 -3.02 -0.68
C PHE A 73 21.58 -4.46 -0.60
N LEU A 74 21.01 -5.01 -1.69
CA LEU A 74 20.56 -6.40 -1.74
C LEU A 74 21.74 -7.37 -1.59
N VAL A 75 22.80 -7.21 -2.38
CA VAL A 75 24.03 -8.03 -2.27
C VAL A 75 24.69 -7.90 -0.89
N GLY A 76 24.70 -6.71 -0.31
CA GLY A 76 25.23 -6.49 1.04
C GLY A 76 24.42 -7.19 2.15
N SER A 77 23.12 -7.42 1.92
CA SER A 77 22.27 -8.21 2.83
C SER A 77 22.51 -9.71 2.70
N GLU A 78 22.79 -10.22 1.49
CA GLU A 78 23.13 -11.64 1.24
C GLU A 78 24.39 -12.03 2.04
N GLY A 79 25.46 -11.23 1.95
CA GLY A 79 26.74 -11.54 2.61
C GLY A 79 26.73 -11.48 4.15
N ARG A 80 25.73 -10.84 4.78
CA ARG A 80 25.59 -10.84 6.25
C ARG A 80 24.98 -12.12 6.81
N GLY A 81 24.31 -12.92 5.97
CA GLY A 81 23.71 -14.20 6.40
C GLY A 81 24.73 -15.29 6.73
N GLU A 82 25.91 -15.27 6.08
CA GLU A 82 26.89 -16.37 6.18
C GLU A 82 28.05 -16.08 7.15
N ALA A 83 28.34 -14.81 7.46
CA ALA A 83 29.49 -14.41 8.29
C ALA A 83 29.19 -14.25 9.79
N GLY A 84 27.95 -14.50 10.22
CA GLY A 84 27.46 -14.32 11.60
C GLY A 84 27.78 -15.46 12.56
N GLY A 85 29.03 -15.93 12.60
CA GLY A 85 29.49 -16.90 13.59
C GLY A 85 29.71 -16.25 14.96
N ASP A 86 29.10 -16.84 15.99
CA ASP A 86 29.35 -16.59 17.41
C ASP A 86 28.93 -15.21 17.98
N HIS A 87 27.63 -15.07 18.30
CA HIS A 87 27.18 -14.69 19.65
C HIS A 87 25.67 -14.90 19.87
N GLY A 88 25.32 -15.88 20.70
CA GLY A 88 24.18 -15.81 21.63
C GLY A 88 22.74 -15.98 21.10
N GLY A 89 22.27 -17.23 21.03
CA GLY A 89 20.90 -17.53 21.51
C GLY A 89 19.78 -17.79 20.50
N ALA A 90 20.00 -18.63 19.49
CA ALA A 90 18.91 -19.33 18.79
C ALA A 90 19.22 -20.82 18.67
N ALA A 91 18.21 -21.69 18.80
CA ALA A 91 18.40 -23.13 18.91
C ALA A 91 18.82 -23.77 17.59
N VAL A 92 20.12 -24.06 17.44
CA VAL A 92 20.64 -24.93 16.38
C VAL A 92 20.36 -26.38 16.76
N MET A 93 19.77 -27.16 15.85
CA MET A 93 19.55 -28.60 16.07
C MET A 93 20.90 -29.31 16.26
N SER A 94 20.96 -30.30 17.16
CA SER A 94 22.22 -30.96 17.46
C SER A 94 22.80 -31.67 16.22
N ALA A 95 24.12 -31.86 16.19
CA ALA A 95 24.77 -32.64 15.13
C ALA A 95 24.20 -34.07 15.02
N GLU A 96 23.70 -34.61 16.14
CA GLU A 96 22.98 -35.88 16.23
C GLU A 96 21.64 -35.83 15.47
N THR A 97 20.90 -34.72 15.56
CA THR A 97 19.66 -34.51 14.79
C THR A 97 19.93 -34.30 13.30
N LEU A 98 21.01 -33.59 12.93
CA LEU A 98 21.44 -33.48 11.53
C LEU A 98 21.85 -34.84 10.95
N ALA A 99 22.54 -35.67 11.72
CA ALA A 99 22.87 -37.04 11.32
C ALA A 99 21.61 -37.90 11.13
N ALA A 100 20.65 -37.83 12.08
CA ALA A 100 19.38 -38.56 11.99
C ALA A 100 18.51 -38.11 10.80
N VAL A 101 18.47 -36.81 10.48
CA VAL A 101 17.76 -36.29 9.29
C VAL A 101 18.44 -36.75 7.99
N HIS A 102 19.77 -36.79 7.95
CA HIS A 102 20.53 -37.29 6.80
C HIS A 102 20.35 -38.81 6.59
N GLU A 103 20.33 -39.59 7.68
CA GLU A 103 20.05 -41.04 7.63
C GLU A 103 18.60 -41.33 7.20
N ALA A 104 17.62 -40.55 7.70
CA ALA A 104 16.23 -40.66 7.28
C ALA A 104 16.05 -40.33 5.78
N ALA A 105 16.74 -39.30 5.27
CA ALA A 105 16.71 -38.94 3.85
C ALA A 105 17.31 -40.04 2.95
N LEU A 106 18.43 -40.65 3.37
CA LEU A 106 19.04 -41.78 2.66
C LEU A 106 18.19 -43.06 2.71
N THR A 107 17.38 -43.23 3.75
CA THR A 107 16.46 -44.36 3.89
C THR A 107 15.20 -44.18 3.03
N ALA A 108 14.69 -42.95 2.93
CA ALA A 108 13.54 -42.62 2.08
C ALA A 108 13.85 -42.79 0.58
N GLY A 109 15.07 -42.49 0.14
CA GLY A 109 15.50 -42.59 -1.27
C GLY A 109 15.74 -44.00 -1.81
N LYS A 110 15.38 -45.07 -1.07
CA LYS A 110 15.72 -46.47 -1.42
C LYS A 110 14.52 -47.39 -1.66
N LYS A 111 13.30 -46.87 -1.70
CA LYS A 111 12.08 -47.71 -1.65
C LYS A 111 11.30 -47.87 -2.98
N ASP A 112 11.82 -47.40 -4.11
CA ASP A 112 11.11 -47.42 -5.41
C ASP A 112 11.82 -48.19 -6.54
N GLU A 113 12.87 -48.99 -6.26
CA GLU A 113 13.55 -49.82 -7.27
C GLU A 113 13.70 -51.30 -6.87
N SER A 114 12.58 -51.99 -6.59
CA SER A 114 12.46 -53.45 -6.85
C SER A 114 11.03 -53.96 -6.59
N GLU A 115 10.20 -54.08 -7.63
CA GLU A 115 9.15 -55.11 -7.71
C GLU A 115 8.50 -55.15 -9.11
N GLU A 116 9.22 -55.71 -10.09
CA GLU A 116 8.59 -56.22 -11.32
C GLU A 116 9.27 -57.54 -11.73
N THR A 117 8.73 -58.67 -11.27
CA THR A 117 8.76 -59.98 -11.97
C THR A 117 8.03 -61.08 -11.18
N GLY A 118 7.02 -61.68 -11.83
CA GLY A 118 7.01 -63.15 -12.01
C GLY A 118 6.41 -64.08 -10.96
N GLU A 119 5.36 -64.79 -11.40
CA GLU A 119 5.12 -66.24 -11.19
C GLU A 119 4.61 -66.79 -9.83
N THR A 120 3.30 -67.07 -9.83
CA THR A 120 2.67 -68.37 -9.51
C THR A 120 3.34 -69.34 -8.53
N ALA A 121 2.64 -69.68 -7.44
CA ALA A 121 2.56 -71.07 -6.95
C ALA A 121 1.29 -71.33 -6.13
N ASP A 122 0.81 -72.57 -6.24
CA ASP A 122 -0.39 -73.13 -5.60
C ASP A 122 -0.09 -73.70 -4.20
N SER A 123 -1.14 -73.83 -3.37
CA SER A 123 -1.31 -74.60 -2.10
C SER A 123 -1.92 -73.75 -0.98
N ASP A 124 -3.17 -73.94 -0.55
CA ASP A 124 -3.91 -75.14 -0.10
C ASP A 124 -3.87 -75.32 1.44
N ARG A 125 -5.10 -75.30 2.01
CA ARG A 125 -5.57 -76.08 3.16
C ARG A 125 -5.74 -75.44 4.57
N ALA A 126 -6.99 -75.58 5.06
CA ALA A 126 -7.44 -75.69 6.46
C ALA A 126 -7.34 -74.45 7.39
N GLU A 127 -8.26 -74.20 8.35
CA GLU A 127 -9.42 -75.00 8.82
C GLU A 127 -10.49 -74.10 9.50
N GLU A 128 -11.77 -74.48 9.36
CA GLU A 128 -12.89 -74.44 10.34
C GLU A 128 -13.13 -73.26 11.33
N ALA A 129 -14.38 -72.88 11.70
CA ALA A 129 -15.72 -73.31 11.27
C ALA A 129 -16.84 -72.36 11.77
N ALA A 130 -18.02 -72.42 11.12
CA ALA A 130 -19.39 -72.19 11.65
C ALA A 130 -19.79 -70.80 12.21
N ALA A 131 -21.05 -70.32 12.20
CA ALA A 131 -22.31 -70.67 11.48
C ALA A 131 -23.40 -69.61 11.83
N ALA A 132 -24.54 -69.44 11.12
CA ALA A 132 -24.91 -69.63 9.71
C ALA A 132 -26.37 -69.14 9.46
N SER A 133 -26.70 -68.72 8.22
CA SER A 133 -28.06 -68.77 7.61
C SER A 133 -29.12 -67.74 8.08
N ALA A 134 -30.14 -67.33 7.31
CA ALA A 134 -30.61 -67.55 5.93
C ALA A 134 -31.33 -66.26 5.42
N GLY A 135 -31.78 -66.05 4.17
CA GLY A 135 -31.92 -66.90 2.98
C GLY A 135 -32.33 -66.08 1.73
N SER A 136 -32.61 -66.75 0.61
CA SER A 136 -32.49 -66.22 -0.77
C SER A 136 -33.82 -65.95 -1.56
N PRO A 137 -33.76 -65.34 -2.78
CA PRO A 137 -34.90 -64.80 -3.56
C PRO A 137 -35.49 -65.81 -4.59
N PRO A 138 -36.28 -65.41 -5.62
CA PRO A 138 -35.78 -64.86 -6.91
C PRO A 138 -36.70 -63.71 -7.48
N ASP A 139 -36.68 -63.17 -8.73
CA ASP A 139 -36.38 -63.75 -10.06
C ASP A 139 -36.24 -62.71 -11.21
N GLN A 140 -35.28 -62.92 -12.15
CA GLN A 140 -35.27 -62.66 -13.62
C GLN A 140 -35.64 -61.29 -14.29
N PRO A 141 -35.35 -61.06 -15.60
CA PRO A 141 -34.24 -61.51 -16.49
C PRO A 141 -33.63 -60.37 -17.40
N PRO A 142 -32.61 -60.63 -18.26
CA PRO A 142 -31.90 -59.64 -19.09
C PRO A 142 -32.21 -59.68 -20.61
N VAL A 143 -31.78 -58.64 -21.36
CA VAL A 143 -31.67 -58.55 -22.84
C VAL A 143 -30.46 -57.64 -23.13
N GLU A 144 -29.33 -58.05 -23.73
CA GLU A 144 -28.99 -58.66 -25.05
C GLU A 144 -28.55 -57.61 -26.10
N MET A 145 -27.57 -57.99 -26.93
CA MET A 145 -26.74 -57.10 -27.77
C MET A 145 -27.36 -56.79 -29.14
N SER A 146 -26.88 -55.73 -29.80
CA SER A 146 -26.95 -55.63 -31.26
C SER A 146 -25.73 -54.87 -31.83
N GLU A 147 -25.05 -55.50 -32.78
CA GLU A 147 -24.01 -54.90 -33.62
C GLU A 147 -24.63 -54.20 -34.84
N ALA A 148 -23.97 -53.17 -35.37
CA ALA A 148 -24.09 -52.79 -36.78
C ALA A 148 -22.83 -52.04 -37.25
N GLN A 149 -22.25 -52.51 -38.35
CA GLN A 149 -21.05 -51.96 -39.00
C GLN A 149 -21.40 -50.81 -39.96
N ALA A 150 -20.47 -49.86 -40.18
CA ALA A 150 -20.06 -49.40 -41.52
C ALA A 150 -18.98 -48.30 -41.48
N GLU A 151 -17.76 -48.62 -41.89
CA GLU A 151 -16.90 -47.70 -42.67
C GLU A 151 -17.33 -47.76 -44.17
N PRO A 152 -16.79 -47.00 -45.17
CA PRO A 152 -15.57 -46.16 -45.15
C PRO A 152 -15.65 -44.83 -45.96
N THR A 153 -14.47 -44.27 -46.23
CA THR A 153 -14.04 -43.38 -47.36
C THR A 153 -13.84 -41.87 -47.16
N VAL A 154 -12.55 -41.52 -46.99
CA VAL A 154 -11.74 -40.59 -47.81
C VAL A 154 -12.44 -39.37 -48.43
N SER A 155 -12.06 -38.16 -48.02
CA SER A 155 -11.43 -37.18 -48.94
C SER A 155 -10.73 -36.03 -48.21
N ALA A 156 -9.65 -35.51 -48.80
CA ALA A 156 -8.89 -34.38 -48.28
C ALA A 156 -9.50 -33.05 -48.74
N SER A 157 -9.49 -32.03 -47.86
CA SER A 157 -9.62 -30.61 -48.22
C SER A 157 -9.10 -29.73 -47.08
N GLU A 158 -7.88 -29.18 -47.24
CA GLU A 158 -7.59 -27.80 -46.81
C GLU A 158 -8.50 -26.85 -47.62
N PRO A 159 -8.87 -25.63 -47.16
CA PRO A 159 -7.91 -24.65 -46.63
C PRO A 159 -8.47 -23.67 -45.58
N SER A 160 -7.82 -22.49 -45.49
CA SER A 160 -8.26 -21.23 -44.86
C SER A 160 -8.22 -21.14 -43.34
N GLY A 161 -7.01 -20.84 -42.85
CA GLY A 161 -6.71 -19.62 -42.08
C GLY A 161 -7.74 -19.12 -41.07
N GLU A 162 -7.45 -19.36 -39.79
CA GLU A 162 -8.08 -18.68 -38.67
C GLU A 162 -7.03 -17.82 -37.95
N GLU A 163 -7.29 -16.51 -37.92
CA GLU A 163 -6.44 -15.47 -37.35
C GLU A 163 -6.54 -15.50 -35.81
N PRO A 164 -5.43 -15.51 -35.05
CA PRO A 164 -5.50 -15.60 -33.60
C PRO A 164 -6.12 -14.32 -33.02
N ALA A 165 -7.30 -14.48 -32.40
CA ALA A 165 -8.07 -13.38 -31.83
C ALA A 165 -7.23 -12.51 -30.89
N ALA A 166 -7.13 -11.22 -31.21
CA ALA A 166 -6.41 -10.25 -30.40
C ALA A 166 -7.01 -10.15 -28.98
N PRO A 167 -6.17 -10.05 -27.93
CA PRO A 167 -6.66 -9.89 -26.57
C PRO A 167 -7.44 -8.56 -26.42
N ALA A 168 -8.56 -8.61 -25.69
CA ALA A 168 -9.42 -7.46 -25.48
C ALA A 168 -8.64 -6.27 -24.85
N PRO A 169 -8.85 -5.03 -25.33
CA PRO A 169 -8.08 -3.88 -24.86
C PRO A 169 -8.39 -3.53 -23.40
N SER A 170 -7.34 -3.42 -22.59
CA SER A 170 -7.43 -2.98 -21.19
C SER A 170 -7.97 -1.54 -21.10
N LEU A 171 -9.09 -1.39 -20.39
CA LEU A 171 -9.80 -0.11 -20.21
C LEU A 171 -9.04 0.94 -19.37
N LEU A 172 -7.87 0.61 -18.83
CA LEU A 172 -7.03 1.54 -18.05
C LEU A 172 -6.03 2.35 -18.89
N ALA A 173 -5.90 2.09 -20.20
CA ALA A 173 -4.93 2.76 -21.06
C ALA A 173 -5.38 4.13 -21.64
N ARG A 174 -6.54 4.68 -21.20
CA ARG A 174 -7.17 5.88 -21.81
C ARG A 174 -7.07 7.19 -21.02
N LEU A 175 -6.16 7.30 -20.06
CA LEU A 175 -5.94 8.50 -19.24
C LEU A 175 -4.49 9.04 -19.27
N ALA A 176 -3.72 8.71 -20.33
CA ALA A 176 -2.31 9.08 -20.45
C ALA A 176 -1.91 9.53 -21.87
N LYS A 177 -2.74 10.35 -22.50
CA LYS A 177 -2.39 11.11 -23.71
C LYS A 177 -3.13 12.44 -23.68
N ASP A 178 -2.40 13.51 -23.36
CA ASP A 178 -2.63 14.93 -23.66
C ASP A 178 -1.58 15.74 -22.88
N ALA A 179 -0.31 15.65 -23.29
CA ALA A 179 0.83 16.41 -22.75
C ALA A 179 2.05 16.29 -23.67
N ASP A 180 1.95 16.80 -24.91
CA ASP A 180 3.08 17.05 -25.81
C ASP A 180 2.64 18.11 -26.85
N GLU A 181 2.68 19.40 -26.46
CA GLU A 181 2.77 20.53 -27.39
C GLU A 181 3.95 21.40 -26.94
N GLU A 182 4.87 21.69 -27.87
CA GLU A 182 6.07 22.50 -27.63
C GLU A 182 5.71 23.99 -27.45
N PRO A 183 6.50 24.77 -26.68
CA PRO A 183 6.19 26.17 -26.41
C PRO A 183 6.55 27.07 -27.59
N ASP A 184 5.53 27.71 -28.18
CA ASP A 184 5.74 28.72 -29.20
C ASP A 184 6.24 30.06 -28.62
N THR A 185 6.97 30.81 -29.42
CA THR A 185 7.86 31.90 -28.97
C THR A 185 7.15 33.18 -28.52
N VAL A 186 7.65 33.79 -27.43
CA VAL A 186 7.22 35.12 -26.94
C VAL A 186 8.08 36.22 -27.58
N PRO A 187 7.47 37.27 -28.19
CA PRO A 187 8.12 38.55 -28.44
C PRO A 187 7.76 39.61 -27.38
N GLU A 188 8.70 40.52 -27.11
CA GLU A 188 8.58 41.61 -26.13
C GLU A 188 7.53 42.67 -26.52
N PRO A 189 6.90 43.36 -25.54
CA PRO A 189 6.05 44.52 -25.82
C PRO A 189 6.89 45.80 -25.94
N ALA A 190 7.00 46.34 -27.16
CA ALA A 190 7.47 47.69 -27.37
C ALA A 190 6.37 48.71 -27.02
N SER A 191 6.71 49.69 -26.20
CA SER A 191 5.87 50.85 -25.87
C SER A 191 5.82 51.85 -27.02
N GLU A 192 4.65 52.33 -27.42
CA GLU A 192 4.45 53.72 -27.86
C GLU A 192 2.97 54.12 -27.95
N THR A 193 2.71 55.41 -27.75
CA THR A 193 1.42 56.13 -27.91
C THR A 193 1.82 57.47 -28.52
N PRO A 194 1.20 57.94 -29.62
CA PRO A 194 -0.09 58.64 -29.50
C PRO A 194 -1.08 58.60 -30.69
N GLU A 195 -2.26 59.13 -30.40
CA GLU A 195 -3.33 59.77 -31.20
C GLU A 195 -2.94 60.54 -32.50
N PRO A 196 -3.90 61.05 -33.33
CA PRO A 196 -5.31 60.64 -33.57
C PRO A 196 -5.73 60.68 -35.09
N ASP A 197 -7.04 60.60 -35.33
CA ASP A 197 -7.83 61.36 -36.34
C ASP A 197 -8.47 60.58 -37.53
N GLY A 198 -9.67 61.03 -37.95
CA GLY A 198 -10.19 60.85 -39.31
C GLY A 198 -11.38 59.89 -39.58
N ALA A 199 -12.60 60.46 -39.66
CA ALA A 199 -13.72 60.10 -40.58
C ALA A 199 -14.41 58.69 -40.49
N ARG A 200 -15.75 58.62 -40.22
CA ARG A 200 -16.90 58.60 -41.19
C ARG A 200 -17.02 57.26 -41.98
N GLU A 201 -18.15 56.54 -42.13
CA GLU A 201 -19.59 56.91 -42.19
C GLU A 201 -20.57 55.78 -41.72
N VAL A 202 -21.75 56.22 -41.23
CA VAL A 202 -23.14 55.70 -41.44
C VAL A 202 -23.45 54.19 -41.46
N GLY A 203 -24.38 53.75 -40.59
CA GLY A 203 -24.99 52.41 -40.63
C GLY A 203 -26.24 52.21 -39.74
N THR A 204 -27.37 52.81 -40.14
CA THR A 204 -28.79 52.50 -39.77
C THR A 204 -29.12 51.60 -38.57
N GLU A 205 -29.62 52.24 -37.51
CA GLU A 205 -31.00 52.10 -37.01
C GLU A 205 -31.67 50.71 -36.92
N LYS A 206 -31.87 50.22 -35.67
CA LYS A 206 -33.17 49.63 -35.29
C LYS A 206 -33.41 49.73 -33.77
N ALA A 207 -34.58 50.24 -33.40
CA ALA A 207 -34.98 50.43 -32.01
C ALA A 207 -35.63 49.17 -31.41
N GLN A 208 -35.37 48.92 -30.13
CA GLN A 208 -36.25 48.14 -29.23
C GLN A 208 -36.27 48.78 -27.83
N ALA A 209 -37.36 48.55 -27.11
CA ALA A 209 -37.84 49.40 -26.02
C ALA A 209 -37.07 49.24 -24.69
N PRO A 210 -37.06 50.27 -23.82
CA PRO A 210 -36.60 50.12 -22.44
C PRO A 210 -37.59 49.30 -21.61
N ASP A 211 -37.06 48.34 -20.84
CA ASP A 211 -37.80 47.67 -19.76
C ASP A 211 -38.12 48.66 -18.62
N PRO A 212 -39.26 48.53 -17.92
CA PRO A 212 -39.62 49.41 -16.82
C PRO A 212 -38.81 49.13 -15.55
N GLU A 213 -38.41 50.20 -14.86
CA GLU A 213 -37.78 50.13 -13.52
C GLU A 213 -38.70 49.42 -12.51
N PRO A 214 -38.16 48.52 -11.66
CA PRO A 214 -38.91 47.98 -10.53
C PRO A 214 -39.02 49.01 -9.40
N GLU A 215 -40.24 49.22 -8.89
CA GLU A 215 -40.49 50.10 -7.73
C GLU A 215 -39.75 49.60 -6.46
N PRO A 216 -39.23 50.51 -5.61
CA PRO A 216 -38.52 50.12 -4.40
C PRO A 216 -39.49 49.56 -3.34
N THR A 217 -39.37 48.26 -3.07
CA THR A 217 -40.07 47.60 -1.96
C THR A 217 -39.64 48.20 -0.62
N ALA A 218 -40.59 48.65 0.19
CA ALA A 218 -40.32 49.26 1.49
C ALA A 218 -39.69 48.27 2.49
N GLU A 219 -38.53 48.63 3.02
CA GLU A 219 -37.77 47.87 4.01
C GLU A 219 -38.44 47.91 5.41
N PRO A 220 -38.77 46.77 6.04
CA PRO A 220 -39.33 46.75 7.38
C PRO A 220 -38.25 47.03 8.45
N ALA A 221 -38.55 47.95 9.36
CA ALA A 221 -37.58 48.46 10.33
C ALA A 221 -36.99 47.40 11.30
N PRO A 222 -35.68 47.45 11.60
CA PRO A 222 -35.05 46.53 12.54
C PRO A 222 -35.43 46.82 14.01
N PRO A 223 -35.53 45.78 14.87
CA PRO A 223 -35.79 45.93 16.30
C PRO A 223 -34.59 46.55 17.07
N PRO A 224 -34.81 47.12 18.27
CA PRO A 224 -33.84 48.00 18.92
C PRO A 224 -32.60 47.28 19.47
N VAL A 225 -31.44 47.92 19.28
CA VAL A 225 -30.14 47.52 19.83
C VAL A 225 -30.06 47.83 21.34
N PRO A 226 -29.63 46.89 22.20
CA PRO A 226 -29.34 47.18 23.61
C PRO A 226 -28.07 48.02 23.77
N GLN A 227 -28.11 49.04 24.61
CA GLN A 227 -26.97 49.93 24.89
C GLN A 227 -25.85 49.24 25.68
N PRO A 228 -24.57 49.61 25.45
CA PRO A 228 -23.43 49.06 26.18
C PRO A 228 -23.20 49.77 27.52
N THR A 229 -22.83 49.01 28.55
CA THR A 229 -22.19 49.55 29.76
C THR A 229 -20.67 49.68 29.55
N SER A 230 -20.14 50.87 29.80
CA SER A 230 -18.72 51.21 29.64
C SER A 230 -18.07 51.50 30.99
N THR A 231 -16.89 50.92 31.26
CA THR A 231 -15.94 51.45 32.26
C THR A 231 -14.48 51.10 31.88
N ALA A 232 -13.64 52.13 31.74
CA ALA A 232 -12.16 52.17 31.76
C ALA A 232 -11.36 51.15 30.87
N ALA A 233 -10.58 51.52 29.84
CA ALA A 233 -9.59 52.60 29.64
C ALA A 233 -8.17 52.34 30.23
N ALA A 234 -7.25 51.95 29.35
CA ALA A 234 -5.84 52.35 29.38
C ALA A 234 -5.27 52.27 27.94
N GLN A 235 -4.45 53.25 27.54
CA GLN A 235 -3.89 53.37 26.19
C GLN A 235 -2.47 52.77 26.14
N ASN A 236 -2.05 52.21 25.00
CA ASN A 236 -0.73 52.58 24.46
C ASN A 236 -0.58 52.30 22.95
N THR A 237 0.43 52.94 22.37
CA THR A 237 0.55 53.24 20.93
C THR A 237 1.27 52.19 20.09
N GLY A 238 0.60 51.76 19.01
CA GLY A 238 1.11 51.69 17.63
C GLY A 238 2.43 50.98 17.28
N SER A 239 2.35 50.02 16.34
CA SER A 239 3.24 49.99 15.16
C SER A 239 2.61 49.19 14.02
N LEU A 240 2.90 49.58 12.77
CA LEU A 240 2.46 48.90 11.55
C LEU A 240 3.49 47.84 11.14
N MET A 241 3.15 46.55 11.20
CA MET A 241 3.78 45.51 10.36
C MET A 241 2.74 44.44 9.97
N SER A 242 2.97 43.81 8.82
CA SER A 242 2.09 42.84 8.15
C SER A 242 1.73 41.62 9.01
N PRO A 243 0.57 40.97 8.78
CA PRO A 243 0.16 39.82 9.57
C PRO A 243 1.07 38.61 9.34
N PRO A 244 1.62 37.99 10.40
CA PRO A 244 2.17 36.64 10.30
C PRO A 244 1.04 35.62 10.12
N MET A 245 1.36 34.45 9.54
CA MET A 245 0.42 33.33 9.53
C MET A 245 -0.02 33.01 10.96
N HIS A 246 -1.33 32.93 11.19
CA HIS A 246 -1.87 32.39 12.44
C HIS A 246 -1.54 30.89 12.52
N GLN A 247 -0.40 30.58 13.13
CA GLN A 247 -0.20 29.30 13.79
C GLN A 247 -1.16 29.25 14.99
N ASP A 248 -1.94 28.18 15.09
CA ASP A 248 -3.01 28.07 16.09
C ASP A 248 -2.44 27.71 17.48
N ASP A 249 -1.84 28.72 18.12
CA ASP A 249 -1.20 28.65 19.45
C ASP A 249 -2.15 28.20 20.57
N SER A 250 -3.45 28.05 20.29
CA SER A 250 -4.43 27.50 21.24
C SER A 250 -4.23 26.01 21.56
N THR A 251 -3.46 25.28 20.74
CA THR A 251 -3.27 23.81 20.88
C THR A 251 -2.04 23.39 21.70
N ASN A 252 -1.12 24.32 22.01
CA ASN A 252 0.11 24.07 22.79
C ASN A 252 -0.02 24.40 24.28
N ALA A 253 -1.25 24.41 24.83
CA ALA A 253 -1.44 24.38 26.27
C ALA A 253 -0.67 23.18 26.87
N TYR A 254 0.09 23.41 27.95
CA TYR A 254 0.91 22.39 28.60
C TYR A 254 0.02 21.26 29.18
N TRP A 255 -0.20 20.18 28.43
CA TRP A 255 -0.90 18.95 28.83
C TRP A 255 -0.10 18.13 29.86
N LYS A 256 0.27 18.75 30.99
CA LYS A 256 0.98 18.14 32.12
C LYS A 256 0.01 17.30 32.97
N GLY A 257 -0.49 16.21 32.40
CA GLY A 257 -1.33 15.23 33.10
C GLY A 257 -2.23 14.36 32.22
N ASP A 258 -2.31 14.63 30.92
CA ASP A 258 -3.41 14.13 30.11
C ASP A 258 -3.17 12.76 29.48
N ARG A 259 -3.99 11.80 29.93
CA ARG A 259 -4.71 10.80 29.12
C ARG A 259 -4.17 10.62 27.71
N MET A 260 -3.10 9.84 27.57
CA MET A 260 -2.53 9.57 26.25
C MET A 260 -3.39 8.54 25.51
N LEU A 261 -3.74 8.87 24.26
CA LEU A 261 -4.53 8.01 23.38
C LEU A 261 -3.62 7.03 22.62
N GLY A 262 -4.23 6.09 21.91
CA GLY A 262 -3.53 5.20 20.97
C GLY A 262 -3.45 5.76 19.55
N THR A 263 -2.60 5.15 18.75
CA THR A 263 -2.32 5.55 17.36
C THR A 263 -2.51 4.37 16.43
N ILE A 264 -3.17 4.59 15.29
CA ILE A 264 -3.34 3.59 14.24
C ILE A 264 -2.44 3.96 13.05
N PHE A 265 -1.69 2.99 12.53
CA PHE A 265 -0.98 3.10 11.26
C PHE A 265 -1.63 2.18 10.24
N VAL A 266 -1.85 2.67 9.02
CA VAL A 266 -2.22 1.86 7.85
C VAL A 266 -1.08 1.95 6.85
N LEU A 267 -0.31 0.86 6.71
CA LEU A 267 0.92 0.85 5.93
C LEU A 267 1.24 -0.51 5.30
N ASN A 268 1.93 -0.44 4.15
CA ASN A 268 2.53 -1.54 3.37
C ASN A 268 3.22 -0.83 2.20
N ASP A 269 4.47 -1.13 1.85
CA ASP A 269 5.14 -0.44 0.75
C ASP A 269 4.46 -0.70 -0.62
N ARG A 270 3.77 -1.83 -0.81
CA ARG A 270 3.06 -2.14 -2.05
C ARG A 270 1.91 -1.15 -2.31
N GLY A 271 1.98 -0.43 -3.43
CA GLY A 271 0.87 0.39 -3.94
C GLY A 271 -0.33 -0.48 -4.40
N GLY A 272 -1.55 0.06 -4.30
CA GLY A 272 -2.77 -0.61 -4.79
C GLY A 272 -3.44 -1.61 -3.84
N VAL A 273 -2.84 -1.94 -2.69
CA VAL A 273 -3.35 -2.97 -1.75
C VAL A 273 -4.58 -2.55 -0.92
N GLY A 274 -5.07 -1.32 -1.09
CA GLY A 274 -6.26 -0.82 -0.38
C GLY A 274 -5.99 -0.04 0.93
N LYS A 275 -4.78 0.47 1.16
CA LYS A 275 -4.43 1.33 2.32
C LYS A 275 -5.43 2.48 2.55
N THR A 276 -5.52 3.39 1.58
CA THR A 276 -6.46 4.50 1.59
C THR A 276 -7.92 4.06 1.77
N LEU A 277 -8.33 2.89 1.25
CA LEU A 277 -9.69 2.36 1.43
C LEU A 277 -9.94 1.87 2.87
N LEU A 278 -8.96 1.17 3.46
CA LEU A 278 -9.01 0.76 4.86
C LEU A 278 -9.04 1.98 5.80
N SER A 279 -8.19 2.97 5.53
CA SER A 279 -8.20 4.26 6.24
C SER A 279 -9.54 4.98 6.11
N HIS A 280 -10.15 4.95 4.92
CA HIS A 280 -11.49 5.49 4.70
C HIS A 280 -12.57 4.73 5.50
N HIS A 281 -12.49 3.40 5.62
CA HIS A 281 -13.38 2.62 6.49
C HIS A 281 -13.19 2.95 7.99
N LEU A 282 -11.95 3.14 8.44
CA LEU A 282 -11.64 3.56 9.81
C LEU A 282 -12.24 4.95 10.12
N MET A 283 -12.04 5.91 9.22
CA MET A 283 -12.64 7.25 9.33
C MET A 283 -14.16 7.19 9.37
N ALA A 284 -14.80 6.51 8.41
CA ALA A 284 -16.25 6.42 8.36
C ALA A 284 -16.82 5.70 9.58
N THR A 285 -16.14 4.66 10.09
CA THR A 285 -16.55 3.97 11.33
C THR A 285 -16.45 4.91 12.52
N ALA A 286 -15.34 5.65 12.67
CA ALA A 286 -15.18 6.64 13.73
C ALA A 286 -16.27 7.71 13.70
N MET A 287 -16.57 8.28 12.52
CA MET A 287 -17.62 9.30 12.37
C MET A 287 -19.02 8.76 12.69
N LEU A 288 -19.34 7.53 12.24
CA LEU A 288 -20.60 6.85 12.56
C LEU A 288 -20.71 6.41 14.04
N GLU A 289 -19.62 6.46 14.79
CA GLU A 289 -19.53 6.18 16.24
C GLU A 289 -19.31 7.44 17.08
N GLY A 290 -19.31 8.63 16.47
CA GLY A 290 -19.11 9.91 17.15
C GLY A 290 -17.68 10.14 17.66
N LEU A 291 -16.71 9.36 17.18
CA LEU A 291 -15.30 9.46 17.54
C LEU A 291 -14.57 10.46 16.62
N GLN A 292 -13.83 11.38 17.21
CA GLN A 292 -13.06 12.40 16.48
C GLN A 292 -11.67 11.87 16.10
N LEU A 293 -11.60 11.07 15.04
CA LEU A 293 -10.34 10.59 14.48
C LEU A 293 -9.71 11.64 13.56
N LYS A 294 -8.55 12.17 13.95
CA LYS A 294 -7.70 12.98 13.06
C LYS A 294 -6.81 12.06 12.23
N VAL A 295 -6.58 12.41 10.98
CA VAL A 295 -5.77 11.62 10.05
C VAL A 295 -4.58 12.43 9.57
N VAL A 296 -3.43 11.77 9.40
CA VAL A 296 -2.29 12.31 8.68
C VAL A 296 -2.04 11.42 7.46
N GLU A 297 -2.22 11.99 6.26
CA GLU A 297 -2.07 11.32 4.97
C GLU A 297 -0.66 11.61 4.43
N TYR A 298 0.21 10.60 4.41
CA TYR A 298 1.52 10.68 3.78
C TYR A 298 1.44 10.05 2.39
N GLU A 299 1.25 10.88 1.34
CA GLU A 299 1.11 10.40 -0.05
C GLU A 299 1.58 11.50 -1.03
N VAL A 300 1.94 11.13 -2.25
CA VAL A 300 2.38 12.09 -3.30
C VAL A 300 1.24 13.03 -3.72
N ASN A 301 0.02 12.48 -3.77
CA ASN A 301 -1.22 13.15 -4.16
C ASN A 301 -2.27 12.92 -3.08
N GLU A 302 -2.89 13.99 -2.58
CA GLU A 302 -4.05 13.94 -1.69
C GLU A 302 -5.19 13.05 -2.22
N ARG A 303 -5.71 12.17 -1.36
CA ARG A 303 -6.91 11.36 -1.61
C ARG A 303 -7.92 11.49 -0.49
N LEU A 304 -7.50 11.27 0.75
CA LEU A 304 -8.34 11.46 1.94
C LEU A 304 -8.55 12.95 2.21
N ALA A 305 -7.50 13.77 2.12
CA ALA A 305 -7.63 15.22 2.32
C ALA A 305 -8.60 15.87 1.33
N ARG A 306 -8.61 15.43 0.07
CA ARG A 306 -9.59 15.87 -0.94
C ARG A 306 -11.05 15.53 -0.57
N LEU A 307 -11.29 14.40 0.08
CA LEU A 307 -12.63 13.93 0.43
C LEU A 307 -13.16 14.53 1.73
N PHE A 308 -12.28 14.73 2.72
CA PHE A 308 -12.67 15.11 4.08
C PHE A 308 -12.29 16.54 4.48
N GLY A 309 -11.40 17.19 3.73
CA GLY A 309 -10.90 18.53 4.02
C GLY A 309 -9.74 18.56 5.04
N PRO A 310 -8.99 19.67 5.09
CA PRO A 310 -7.81 19.82 5.95
C PRO A 310 -8.15 19.80 7.45
N ASP A 311 -9.39 20.12 7.82
CA ASP A 311 -9.87 20.08 9.21
C ASP A 311 -9.87 18.66 9.80
N VAL A 312 -9.91 17.62 8.97
CA VAL A 312 -9.97 16.21 9.40
C VAL A 312 -8.70 15.45 9.02
N VAL A 313 -8.14 15.77 7.85
CA VAL A 313 -6.97 15.08 7.27
C VAL A 313 -5.87 16.07 6.97
N GLU A 314 -4.74 15.94 7.68
CA GLU A 314 -3.52 16.66 7.38
C GLU A 314 -2.76 15.94 6.24
N HIS A 315 -2.65 16.55 5.06
CA HIS A 315 -1.84 15.99 3.96
C HIS A 315 -0.37 16.37 4.10
N ARG A 316 0.49 15.38 4.39
CA ARG A 316 1.95 15.52 4.38
C ARG A 316 2.49 15.02 3.05
N ARG A 317 2.56 15.94 2.08
CA ARG A 317 2.99 15.64 0.72
C ARG A 317 4.41 15.11 0.66
N ILE A 318 4.56 13.88 0.17
CA ILE A 318 5.86 13.32 -0.22
C ILE A 318 6.22 13.86 -1.61
N THR A 319 7.17 14.79 -1.67
CA THR A 319 7.65 15.39 -2.93
C THR A 319 8.83 14.63 -3.52
N GLN A 320 9.12 14.88 -4.80
CA GLN A 320 10.37 14.40 -5.40
C GLN A 320 11.60 15.07 -4.77
N ASP A 321 11.46 16.33 -4.33
CA ASP A 321 12.51 17.03 -3.58
C ASP A 321 12.74 16.43 -2.20
N PHE A 322 11.70 15.92 -1.52
CA PHE A 322 11.87 15.10 -0.32
C PHE A 322 12.70 13.85 -0.63
N MET A 323 12.38 13.14 -1.73
CA MET A 323 13.19 11.99 -2.17
C MET A 323 14.65 12.36 -2.53
N ASN A 324 14.89 13.58 -3.01
CA ASN A 324 16.24 14.11 -3.29
C ASN A 324 16.96 14.53 -2.00
N MET A 325 16.26 15.15 -1.03
CA MET A 325 16.78 15.50 0.29
C MET A 325 17.20 14.26 1.10
N MET A 326 16.68 13.06 0.79
CA MET A 326 17.21 11.79 1.33
C MET A 326 18.66 11.47 0.88
N GLY A 327 19.26 12.29 0.01
CA GLY A 327 20.70 12.26 -0.30
C GLY A 327 21.57 12.97 0.75
N SER A 328 21.02 13.96 1.46
CA SER A 328 21.64 14.65 2.59
C SER A 328 21.06 14.09 3.89
N GLY A 329 21.87 13.36 4.67
CA GLY A 329 21.37 12.53 5.77
C GLY A 329 20.46 13.24 6.78
N ASP A 330 20.73 14.51 7.10
CA ASP A 330 20.08 15.22 8.21
C ASP A 330 18.61 15.56 7.91
N GLY A 331 18.32 16.13 6.74
CA GLY A 331 16.96 16.58 6.38
C GLY A 331 15.92 15.44 6.24
N PHE A 332 16.37 14.19 6.11
CA PHE A 332 15.51 13.02 6.18
C PHE A 332 14.96 12.80 7.60
N TYR A 333 15.81 12.94 8.62
CA TYR A 333 15.41 12.75 10.01
C TYR A 333 14.55 13.91 10.50
N GLU A 334 14.91 15.16 10.19
CA GLU A 334 14.13 16.35 10.56
C GLU A 334 12.65 16.28 10.14
N PHE A 335 12.36 15.77 8.94
CA PHE A 335 10.99 15.58 8.46
C PHE A 335 10.21 14.56 9.28
N TRP A 336 10.84 13.45 9.64
CA TRP A 336 10.19 12.38 10.40
C TRP A 336 10.14 12.67 11.91
N ASP A 337 11.09 13.43 12.46
CA ASP A 337 11.10 13.86 13.87
C ASP A 337 9.84 14.65 14.26
N LEU A 338 9.17 15.28 13.28
CA LEU A 338 7.84 15.88 13.44
C LEU A 338 6.79 14.89 13.94
N ILE A 339 6.90 13.60 13.63
CA ILE A 339 5.93 12.57 14.06
C ILE A 339 6.09 12.21 15.55
N GLY A 340 7.32 12.25 16.09
CA GLY A 340 7.63 11.76 17.44
C GLY A 340 6.75 12.38 18.55
N PRO A 341 6.69 13.73 18.67
CA PRO A 341 5.81 14.42 19.62
C PRO A 341 4.30 14.18 19.40
N GLU A 342 3.90 13.69 18.22
CA GLU A 342 2.51 13.36 17.90
C GLU A 342 2.14 11.96 18.36
N LEU A 343 3.06 11.00 18.21
CA LEU A 343 2.90 9.63 18.70
C LEU A 343 2.77 9.57 20.23
N GLN A 344 3.38 10.50 20.95
CA GLN A 344 3.16 10.67 22.38
C GLN A 344 1.68 11.00 22.68
N ARG A 345 1.12 12.03 22.02
CA ARG A 345 -0.28 12.46 22.18
C ARG A 345 -1.29 11.37 21.77
N GLY A 346 -1.05 10.71 20.64
CA GLY A 346 -1.95 9.73 20.05
C GLY A 346 -3.25 10.34 19.50
N GLY A 347 -4.29 9.51 19.35
CA GLY A 347 -5.62 9.92 18.87
C GLY A 347 -5.67 10.11 17.35
N ARG A 348 -4.73 9.48 16.62
CA ARG A 348 -4.49 9.72 15.20
C ARG A 348 -4.42 8.43 14.39
N LEU A 349 -4.83 8.54 13.13
CA LEU A 349 -4.60 7.55 12.08
C LEU A 349 -3.55 8.08 11.11
N TYR A 350 -2.56 7.27 10.78
CA TYR A 350 -1.55 7.55 9.77
C TYR A 350 -1.81 6.68 8.53
N ASP A 351 -2.25 7.29 7.42
CA ASP A 351 -2.38 6.61 6.11
C ASP A 351 -1.07 6.84 5.33
N PHE A 352 -0.28 5.79 5.14
CA PHE A 352 0.94 5.88 4.35
C PHE A 352 0.67 5.40 2.91
N GLY A 353 1.20 6.12 1.92
CA GLY A 353 1.17 5.77 0.51
C GLY A 353 2.10 4.62 0.13
N GLY A 354 2.36 4.46 -1.17
CA GLY A 354 3.31 3.44 -1.66
C GLY A 354 4.76 3.78 -1.32
N ASN A 355 5.56 2.78 -0.96
CA ASN A 355 7.00 2.86 -0.65
C ASN A 355 7.42 3.80 0.51
N ILE A 356 6.47 4.35 1.27
CA ILE A 356 6.73 5.31 2.35
C ILE A 356 7.07 4.61 3.68
N SER A 357 6.55 3.40 3.90
CA SER A 357 6.68 2.75 5.21
C SER A 357 8.12 2.32 5.51
N GLN A 358 8.88 1.91 4.48
CA GLN A 358 10.32 1.66 4.62
C GLN A 358 11.06 2.83 5.28
N TRP A 359 10.75 4.07 4.89
CA TRP A 359 11.42 5.27 5.41
C TRP A 359 11.05 5.54 6.87
N PHE A 360 9.76 5.43 7.22
CA PHE A 360 9.32 5.52 8.59
C PHE A 360 10.01 4.49 9.49
N PHE A 361 10.12 3.22 9.07
CA PHE A 361 10.82 2.20 9.85
C PHE A 361 12.32 2.50 9.98
N ASN A 362 12.97 2.96 8.91
CA ASN A 362 14.39 3.34 8.98
C ASN A 362 14.63 4.50 9.97
N TRP A 363 13.73 5.50 10.02
CA TRP A 363 13.75 6.55 11.04
C TRP A 363 13.51 5.97 12.43
N ALA A 364 12.48 5.14 12.61
CA ALA A 364 12.12 4.55 13.91
C ALA A 364 13.27 3.70 14.50
N GLU A 365 13.99 2.96 13.66
CA GLU A 365 15.12 2.10 14.03
C GLU A 365 16.34 2.89 14.55
N VAL A 366 16.48 4.18 14.24
CA VAL A 366 17.68 4.98 14.60
C VAL A 366 17.38 6.23 15.45
N SER A 367 16.17 6.79 15.38
CA SER A 367 15.77 8.02 16.11
C SER A 367 15.18 7.75 17.50
N GLY A 368 15.33 6.54 18.04
CA GLY A 368 14.82 6.18 19.37
C GLY A 368 13.29 6.18 19.43
N PHE A 369 12.63 5.42 18.56
CA PHE A 369 11.16 5.32 18.53
C PHE A 369 10.54 4.98 19.90
N ASP A 370 11.22 4.14 20.67
CA ASP A 370 10.88 3.73 22.04
C ASP A 370 10.80 4.91 23.03
N TYR A 371 11.54 6.00 22.79
CA TYR A 371 11.42 7.24 23.57
C TYR A 371 10.02 7.87 23.46
N TYR A 372 9.38 7.76 22.29
CA TYR A 372 8.07 8.34 22.04
C TYR A 372 6.91 7.41 22.41
N VAL A 373 7.07 6.10 22.22
CA VAL A 373 5.96 5.13 22.31
C VAL A 373 6.16 4.00 23.31
N GLY A 374 7.33 3.87 23.93
CA GLY A 374 7.71 2.69 24.72
C GLY A 374 7.82 1.44 23.85
N ASP A 375 7.38 0.31 24.37
CA ASP A 375 7.36 -0.96 23.62
C ASP A 375 6.21 -1.03 22.60
N GLY A 376 5.44 0.06 22.47
CA GLY A 376 4.37 0.21 21.47
C GLY A 376 2.98 -0.21 21.94
N GLU A 377 2.71 -0.38 23.25
CA GLU A 377 1.42 -0.86 23.78
C GLU A 377 0.18 -0.09 23.30
N ARG A 378 0.37 1.18 22.91
CA ARG A 378 -0.68 2.09 22.42
C ARG A 378 -0.78 2.16 20.89
N LEU A 379 0.02 1.37 20.16
CA LEU A 379 0.09 1.39 18.71
C LEU A 379 -0.68 0.21 18.12
N THR A 380 -1.44 0.48 17.05
CA THR A 380 -2.02 -0.55 16.19
C THR A 380 -1.49 -0.37 14.78
N PHE A 381 -0.82 -1.39 14.24
CA PHE A 381 -0.35 -1.41 12.85
C PHE A 381 -1.25 -2.32 12.03
N MET A 382 -1.99 -1.73 11.09
CA MET A 382 -2.82 -2.43 10.13
C MET A 382 -2.11 -2.52 8.78
N VAL A 383 -1.84 -3.75 8.34
CA VAL A 383 -1.09 -4.06 7.12
C VAL A 383 -2.03 -4.72 6.11
N PRO A 384 -2.62 -3.94 5.18
CA PRO A 384 -3.43 -4.51 4.11
C PRO A 384 -2.59 -5.21 3.06
N VAL A 385 -3.04 -6.39 2.66
CA VAL A 385 -2.46 -7.22 1.60
C VAL A 385 -3.55 -7.70 0.64
N THR A 386 -3.19 -7.94 -0.61
CA THR A 386 -4.00 -8.69 -1.58
C THR A 386 -3.34 -10.05 -1.86
N VAL A 387 -4.02 -10.91 -2.62
CA VAL A 387 -3.47 -12.21 -3.07
C VAL A 387 -2.29 -12.10 -4.06
N ASP A 388 -1.84 -10.89 -4.42
CA ASP A 388 -0.62 -10.66 -5.21
C ASP A 388 0.62 -11.07 -4.42
N LEU A 389 1.48 -11.94 -4.96
CA LEU A 389 2.65 -12.46 -4.26
C LEU A 389 3.58 -11.34 -3.74
N ALA A 390 3.74 -10.26 -4.49
CA ALA A 390 4.51 -9.10 -4.05
C ALA A 390 3.84 -8.41 -2.84
N SER A 391 2.51 -8.26 -2.85
CA SER A 391 1.74 -7.71 -1.73
C SER A 391 1.81 -8.57 -0.47
N LEU A 392 1.79 -9.90 -0.61
CA LEU A 392 1.92 -10.83 0.50
C LEU A 392 3.31 -10.70 1.12
N SER A 393 4.35 -10.80 0.29
CA SER A 393 5.76 -10.70 0.71
C SER A 393 6.06 -9.40 1.45
N THR A 394 5.71 -8.23 0.87
CA THR A 394 5.95 -6.93 1.54
C THR A 394 5.14 -6.79 2.82
N GLY A 395 3.90 -7.31 2.86
CA GLY A 395 3.06 -7.27 4.05
C GLY A 395 3.63 -8.09 5.21
N MET A 396 4.14 -9.30 4.96
CA MET A 396 4.75 -10.12 6.01
C MET A 396 6.04 -9.48 6.54
N THR A 397 6.93 -9.01 5.65
CA THR A 397 8.15 -8.26 6.04
C THR A 397 7.81 -7.02 6.87
N THR A 398 6.73 -6.31 6.53
CA THR A 398 6.24 -5.15 7.29
C THR A 398 5.83 -5.55 8.71
N LEU A 399 5.07 -6.64 8.88
CA LEU A 399 4.63 -7.14 10.20
C LEU A 399 5.79 -7.62 11.08
N GLU A 400 6.87 -8.11 10.47
CA GLU A 400 8.10 -8.50 11.15
C GLU A 400 8.89 -7.27 11.61
N ARG A 401 9.06 -6.24 10.77
CA ARG A 401 9.68 -4.97 11.18
C ARG A 401 8.92 -4.27 12.32
N VAL A 402 7.58 -4.30 12.31
CA VAL A 402 6.77 -3.79 13.42
C VAL A 402 7.10 -4.51 14.74
N ALA A 403 7.28 -5.83 14.72
CA ALA A 403 7.63 -6.58 15.93
C ALA A 403 9.00 -6.20 16.49
N THR A 404 9.95 -5.83 15.62
CA THR A 404 11.28 -5.34 16.03
C THR A 404 11.21 -3.95 16.69
N ILE A 405 10.51 -2.99 16.07
CA ILE A 405 10.49 -1.60 16.58
C ILE A 405 9.45 -1.34 17.68
N ALA A 406 8.43 -2.20 17.79
CA ALA A 406 7.29 -2.01 18.66
C ALA A 406 6.73 -3.38 19.13
N PRO A 407 7.48 -4.13 19.95
CA PRO A 407 7.20 -5.55 20.24
C PRO A 407 5.87 -5.82 20.95
N LYS A 408 5.25 -4.81 21.58
CA LYS A 408 3.91 -4.92 22.18
C LYS A 408 2.81 -4.21 21.38
N ALA A 409 3.12 -3.68 20.20
CA ALA A 409 2.11 -3.08 19.34
C ALA A 409 1.15 -4.14 18.80
N LYS A 410 -0.13 -3.76 18.67
CA LYS A 410 -1.15 -4.61 18.07
C LYS A 410 -0.91 -4.69 16.56
N ARG A 411 -0.52 -5.87 16.08
CA ARG A 411 -0.31 -6.14 14.66
C ARG A 411 -1.58 -6.73 14.06
N VAL A 412 -2.03 -6.18 12.94
CA VAL A 412 -3.26 -6.57 12.25
C VAL A 412 -2.98 -6.77 10.77
N LEU A 413 -3.10 -7.99 10.27
CA LEU A 413 -3.08 -8.31 8.86
C LEU A 413 -4.49 -8.12 8.28
N VAL A 414 -4.62 -7.32 7.21
CA VAL A 414 -5.91 -7.05 6.56
C VAL A 414 -5.94 -7.72 5.19
N GLU A 415 -6.63 -8.85 5.09
CA GLU A 415 -6.78 -9.63 3.86
C GLU A 415 -7.81 -8.97 2.94
N ASN A 416 -7.34 -8.11 2.03
CA ASN A 416 -8.16 -7.39 1.05
C ASN A 416 -8.47 -8.28 -0.16
N GLY A 417 -9.68 -8.84 -0.20
CA GLY A 417 -10.12 -9.77 -1.24
C GLY A 417 -10.39 -9.16 -2.62
N PHE A 418 -10.07 -7.88 -2.85
CA PHE A 418 -10.34 -7.21 -4.13
C PHE A 418 -9.67 -7.87 -5.35
N SER A 419 -8.50 -8.47 -5.18
CA SER A 419 -7.79 -9.19 -6.25
C SER A 419 -8.11 -10.69 -6.32
N GLY A 420 -8.97 -11.21 -5.45
CA GLY A 420 -9.31 -12.64 -5.36
C GLY A 420 -9.47 -13.12 -3.91
N PRO A 421 -10.08 -14.31 -3.71
CA PRO A 421 -10.29 -14.88 -2.38
C PRO A 421 -8.98 -15.45 -1.81
N PHE A 422 -8.76 -15.30 -0.51
CA PHE A 422 -7.57 -15.83 0.16
C PHE A 422 -7.61 -17.35 0.40
N SER A 423 -8.76 -18.01 0.22
CA SER A 423 -8.89 -19.47 0.34
C SER A 423 -8.04 -20.23 -0.69
N GLN A 424 -7.74 -19.62 -1.84
CA GLN A 424 -6.81 -20.19 -2.83
C GLN A 424 -5.35 -20.28 -2.34
N LEU A 425 -5.04 -19.72 -1.17
CA LEU A 425 -3.70 -19.69 -0.58
C LEU A 425 -3.56 -20.60 0.65
N GLU A 426 -4.58 -21.40 1.01
CA GLU A 426 -4.60 -22.19 2.26
C GLU A 426 -3.39 -23.14 2.42
N ASP A 427 -2.90 -23.75 1.33
CA ASP A 427 -1.72 -24.63 1.36
C ASP A 427 -0.37 -23.90 1.22
N SER A 428 -0.39 -22.58 0.99
CA SER A 428 0.79 -21.79 0.64
C SER A 428 1.73 -21.51 1.83
N GLN A 429 2.97 -21.12 1.53
CA GLN A 429 3.92 -20.62 2.54
C GLN A 429 3.38 -19.38 3.29
N TYR A 430 2.59 -18.54 2.61
CA TYR A 430 1.92 -17.40 3.24
C TYR A 430 0.92 -17.85 4.31
N ALA A 431 0.07 -18.84 4.03
CA ALA A 431 -0.88 -19.34 5.02
C ALA A 431 -0.20 -19.99 6.22
N ARG A 432 0.90 -20.73 6.00
CA ARG A 432 1.72 -21.31 7.07
C ARG A 432 2.35 -20.24 7.97
N ARG A 433 3.01 -19.23 7.39
CA ARG A 433 3.60 -18.11 8.17
C ARG A 433 2.51 -17.27 8.85
N LYS A 434 1.37 -17.02 8.19
CA LYS A 434 0.21 -16.35 8.80
C LYS A 434 -0.27 -17.12 10.04
N ALA A 435 -0.47 -18.43 9.94
CA ALA A 435 -0.89 -19.26 11.07
C ALA A 435 0.10 -19.21 12.22
N GLU A 436 1.42 -19.30 11.92
CA GLU A 436 2.47 -19.17 12.93
C GLU A 436 2.42 -17.82 13.66
N MET A 437 2.32 -16.71 12.92
CA MET A 437 2.27 -15.37 13.52
C MET A 437 1.00 -15.16 14.37
N VAL A 438 -0.12 -15.76 13.98
CA VAL A 438 -1.37 -15.73 14.76
C VAL A 438 -1.22 -16.51 16.08
N GLU A 439 -0.74 -17.75 16.01
CA GLU A 439 -0.65 -18.64 17.17
C GLU A 439 0.46 -18.24 18.15
N ARG A 440 1.65 -17.92 17.64
CA ARG A 440 2.86 -17.72 18.46
C ARG A 440 3.13 -16.26 18.79
N GLU A 441 2.72 -15.33 17.93
CA GLU A 441 3.10 -13.92 18.04
C GLU A 441 1.91 -12.96 18.21
N GLY A 442 0.69 -13.49 18.34
CA GLY A 442 -0.53 -12.70 18.60
C GLY A 442 -0.99 -11.80 17.44
N LEU A 443 -0.60 -12.10 16.21
CA LEU A 443 -1.09 -11.40 15.01
C LEU A 443 -2.62 -11.52 14.92
N GLN A 444 -3.30 -10.39 14.73
CA GLN A 444 -4.74 -10.37 14.45
C GLN A 444 -4.95 -10.36 12.94
N VAL A 445 -5.99 -11.04 12.46
CA VAL A 445 -6.33 -11.08 11.03
C VAL A 445 -7.77 -10.63 10.87
N ILE A 446 -8.00 -9.68 9.96
CA ILE A 446 -9.35 -9.29 9.52
C ILE A 446 -9.45 -9.41 7.99
N SER A 447 -10.62 -9.79 7.50
CA SER A 447 -10.89 -9.86 6.07
C SER A 447 -11.64 -8.61 5.60
N MET A 448 -11.20 -8.03 4.48
CA MET A 448 -11.89 -6.96 3.79
C MET A 448 -12.37 -7.49 2.43
N SER A 449 -13.58 -8.06 2.42
CA SER A 449 -14.24 -8.53 1.20
C SER A 449 -14.49 -7.36 0.23
N PRO A 450 -14.42 -7.58 -1.10
CA PRO A 450 -14.75 -6.55 -2.08
C PRO A 450 -16.24 -6.19 -2.05
N CYS A 451 -16.55 -4.91 -2.26
CA CYS A 451 -17.93 -4.47 -2.48
C CYS A 451 -18.41 -4.91 -3.87
N THR A 452 -19.33 -5.87 -3.93
CA THR A 452 -19.89 -6.43 -5.17
C THR A 452 -21.13 -5.69 -5.69
N ALA A 453 -21.51 -4.57 -5.05
CA ALA A 453 -22.69 -3.82 -5.41
C ALA A 453 -22.56 -3.17 -6.81
N PRO A 454 -23.56 -3.29 -7.71
CA PRO A 454 -23.53 -2.66 -9.03
C PRO A 454 -23.34 -1.12 -9.00
N ALA A 455 -23.78 -0.48 -7.92
CA ALA A 455 -23.54 0.94 -7.66
C ALA A 455 -22.07 1.31 -7.41
N TRP A 456 -21.25 0.38 -6.92
CA TRP A 456 -19.97 0.70 -6.27
C TRP A 456 -19.01 1.49 -7.16
N ALA A 457 -18.94 1.15 -8.46
CA ALA A 457 -18.11 1.87 -9.44
C ALA A 457 -18.49 3.36 -9.63
N ARG A 458 -19.70 3.80 -9.23
CA ARG A 458 -20.12 5.21 -9.22
C ARG A 458 -19.91 5.88 -7.86
N LEU A 459 -19.61 5.10 -6.82
CA LEU A 459 -19.51 5.55 -5.42
C LEU A 459 -18.08 5.63 -4.90
N THR A 460 -17.07 5.20 -5.68
CA THR A 460 -15.65 5.22 -5.28
C THR A 460 -15.09 6.61 -4.98
N GLY A 461 -15.70 7.67 -5.52
CA GLY A 461 -15.37 9.07 -5.23
C GLY A 461 -16.20 9.70 -4.09
N HIS A 462 -17.12 8.96 -3.48
CA HIS A 462 -17.94 9.44 -2.37
C HIS A 462 -17.36 9.01 -1.03
N ARG A 463 -17.63 9.80 0.02
CA ARG A 463 -17.30 9.45 1.40
C ARG A 463 -18.13 8.28 1.89
N LEU A 464 -17.50 7.30 2.54
CA LEU A 464 -18.16 6.09 3.01
C LEU A 464 -19.21 6.36 4.11
N ASP A 465 -19.02 7.38 4.94
CA ASP A 465 -20.04 7.81 5.92
C ASP A 465 -21.26 8.43 5.24
N GLN A 466 -21.08 9.17 4.14
CA GLN A 466 -22.18 9.67 3.32
C GLN A 466 -22.90 8.51 2.61
N VAL A 467 -22.15 7.59 2.00
CA VAL A 467 -22.68 6.38 1.34
C VAL A 467 -23.50 5.52 2.31
N ALA A 468 -23.11 5.42 3.58
CA ALA A 468 -23.85 4.74 4.64
C ALA A 468 -25.25 5.35 4.93
N THR A 469 -25.49 6.58 4.47
CA THR A 469 -26.76 7.33 4.67
C THR A 469 -27.56 7.54 3.38
N MET A 470 -27.04 7.09 2.22
CA MET A 470 -27.70 7.30 0.93
C MET A 470 -29.03 6.56 0.82
N THR A 471 -30.03 7.25 0.27
CA THR A 471 -31.33 6.64 -0.05
C THR A 471 -31.32 6.00 -1.44
N ARG A 472 -32.37 5.22 -1.73
CA ARG A 472 -32.59 4.65 -3.07
C ARG A 472 -32.71 5.77 -4.11
N GLU A 473 -33.38 6.83 -3.73
CA GLU A 473 -33.63 8.03 -4.53
C GLU A 473 -32.31 8.74 -4.89
N ASP A 474 -31.31 8.73 -4.00
CA ASP A 474 -29.99 9.30 -4.28
C ASP A 474 -29.21 8.47 -5.31
N LEU A 475 -29.24 7.14 -5.20
CA LEU A 475 -28.64 6.28 -6.23
C LEU A 475 -29.38 6.36 -7.58
N VAL A 476 -30.68 6.66 -7.58
CA VAL A 476 -31.44 6.93 -8.81
C VAL A 476 -31.01 8.25 -9.45
N LYS A 477 -30.73 9.31 -8.67
CA LYS A 477 -30.12 10.56 -9.18
C LYS A 477 -28.74 10.32 -9.82
N LEU A 478 -27.98 9.33 -9.33
CA LEU A 478 -26.72 8.86 -9.93
C LEU A 478 -26.92 7.96 -11.17
N GLY A 479 -28.12 7.94 -11.76
CA GLY A 479 -28.43 7.26 -13.02
C GLY A 479 -28.72 5.76 -12.90
N MET A 480 -29.01 5.25 -11.71
CA MET A 480 -29.40 3.85 -11.53
C MET A 480 -30.92 3.67 -11.65
N THR A 481 -31.35 2.52 -12.16
CA THR A 481 -32.78 2.15 -12.10
C THR A 481 -33.18 1.83 -10.65
N PRO A 482 -34.43 2.11 -10.21
CA PRO A 482 -34.83 1.87 -8.82
C PRO A 482 -34.59 0.44 -8.30
N PRO A 483 -34.74 -0.65 -9.10
CA PRO A 483 -34.38 -2.00 -8.65
C PRO A 483 -32.88 -2.21 -8.44
N VAL A 484 -32.02 -1.60 -9.28
CA VAL A 484 -30.56 -1.69 -9.16
C VAL A 484 -30.07 -0.89 -7.95
N ALA A 485 -30.61 0.32 -7.76
CA ALA A 485 -30.37 1.13 -6.56
C ALA A 485 -30.72 0.36 -5.28
N SER A 486 -31.93 -0.23 -5.23
CA SER A 486 -32.41 -0.99 -4.06
C SER A 486 -31.50 -2.16 -3.71
N ARG A 487 -31.11 -3.00 -4.69
CA ARG A 487 -30.20 -4.13 -4.45
C ARG A 487 -28.80 -3.67 -4.04
N SER A 488 -28.32 -2.57 -4.63
CA SER A 488 -26.98 -2.06 -4.33
C SER A 488 -26.88 -1.55 -2.88
N LEU A 489 -27.89 -0.87 -2.37
CA LEU A 489 -27.90 -0.40 -0.96
C LEU A 489 -27.87 -1.54 0.04
N ILE A 490 -28.56 -2.66 -0.24
CA ILE A 490 -28.51 -3.84 0.64
C ILE A 490 -27.07 -4.34 0.77
N ILE A 491 -26.40 -4.56 -0.37
CA ILE A 491 -25.01 -5.05 -0.42
C ILE A 491 -24.04 -4.04 0.22
N ILE A 492 -24.20 -2.75 -0.07
CA ILE A 492 -23.35 -1.68 0.49
C ILE A 492 -23.51 -1.56 2.00
N HIS A 493 -24.74 -1.55 2.52
CA HIS A 493 -24.99 -1.45 3.96
C HIS A 493 -24.51 -2.69 4.72
N GLU A 494 -24.60 -3.87 4.11
CA GLU A 494 -24.01 -5.10 4.67
C GLU A 494 -22.48 -5.04 4.69
N TRP A 495 -21.85 -4.68 3.57
CA TRP A 495 -20.40 -4.51 3.47
C TRP A 495 -19.85 -3.48 4.47
N LEU A 496 -20.48 -2.31 4.57
CA LEU A 496 -20.12 -1.27 5.54
C LEU A 496 -20.34 -1.73 6.99
N ARG A 497 -21.42 -2.45 7.29
CA ARG A 497 -21.68 -3.01 8.63
C ARG A 497 -20.60 -4.00 9.03
N ASN A 498 -20.23 -4.91 8.13
CA ASN A 498 -19.23 -5.94 8.40
C ASN A 498 -17.84 -5.32 8.64
N MET A 499 -17.45 -4.35 7.81
CA MET A 499 -16.20 -3.59 8.03
C MET A 499 -16.23 -2.79 9.32
N ARG A 500 -17.33 -2.12 9.65
CA ARG A 500 -17.50 -1.41 10.92
C ARG A 500 -17.36 -2.35 12.13
N GLN A 501 -18.01 -3.52 12.11
CA GLN A 501 -17.90 -4.51 13.18
C GLN A 501 -16.47 -5.03 13.35
N ALA A 502 -15.74 -5.22 12.25
CA ALA A 502 -14.34 -5.62 12.28
C ALA A 502 -13.41 -4.51 12.82
N LEU A 503 -13.67 -3.24 12.48
CA LEU A 503 -12.75 -2.13 12.77
C LEU A 503 -13.02 -1.39 14.10
N SER A 504 -14.27 -1.34 14.55
CA SER A 504 -14.69 -0.64 15.79
C SER A 504 -13.87 -1.04 17.04
N PRO A 505 -13.51 -2.32 17.28
CA PRO A 505 -12.66 -2.69 18.42
C PRO A 505 -11.30 -1.99 18.45
N TYR A 506 -10.67 -1.76 17.29
CA TYR A 506 -9.38 -1.10 17.19
C TYR A 506 -9.49 0.42 17.39
N LEU A 507 -10.57 1.03 16.92
CA LEU A 507 -10.88 2.43 17.18
C LEU A 507 -11.16 2.67 18.66
N HIS A 508 -12.03 1.86 19.29
CA HIS A 508 -12.31 1.97 20.71
C HIS A 508 -11.08 1.73 21.60
N ASP A 509 -10.15 0.89 21.17
CA ASP A 509 -8.87 0.69 21.86
C ASP A 509 -7.93 1.90 21.68
N ALA A 510 -7.84 2.48 20.47
CA ALA A 510 -7.10 3.71 20.23
C ALA A 510 -7.68 4.93 20.97
N PHE A 511 -9.00 4.98 21.21
CA PHE A 511 -9.64 6.00 22.04
C PHE A 511 -9.69 5.64 23.54
N ARG A 512 -9.21 4.46 23.94
CA ARG A 512 -9.14 4.07 25.36
C ARG A 512 -8.01 4.83 26.04
N GLN A 513 -8.38 5.73 26.93
CA GLN A 513 -7.43 6.48 27.76
C GLN A 513 -6.67 5.50 28.66
N THR A 514 -5.39 5.32 28.39
CA THR A 514 -4.50 4.58 29.29
C THR A 514 -3.99 5.59 30.34
N PRO A 515 -4.09 5.29 31.65
CA PRO A 515 -3.44 6.15 32.65
C PRO A 515 -1.94 6.17 32.35
N ALA A 516 -1.37 7.37 32.22
CA ALA A 516 0.07 7.50 31.99
C ALA A 516 0.80 6.82 33.15
N THR A 517 1.44 5.67 32.88
CA THR A 517 2.28 4.99 33.85
C THR A 517 3.42 5.93 34.18
N ALA A 518 3.34 6.55 35.37
CA ALA A 518 4.40 7.37 35.90
C ALA A 518 5.63 6.47 36.06
N LYS A 519 6.53 6.47 35.06
CA LYS A 519 7.85 5.84 35.18
C LYS A 519 8.50 6.46 36.42
N ALA A 520 8.64 5.65 37.47
CA ALA A 520 9.48 6.01 38.59
C ALA A 520 10.89 6.29 38.04
N ARG A 521 11.42 7.46 38.38
CA ARG A 521 12.76 7.89 37.98
C ARG A 521 13.83 7.11 38.71
#